data_AF-A0A0K8V0F3-F1
#
_entry.id   AF-A0A0K8V0F3-F1
#
_cell.length_a   1.000
_cell.length_b   1.000
_cell.length_c   1.000
_cell.angle_alpha   90.00
_cell.angle_beta   90.00
_cell.angle_gamma   90.00
#
_symmetry.space_group_name_H-M   'P 1'
#
loop_
_entity.id
_entity.type
_entity.pdbx_description
1 polymer ?
#
loop_
_entity_poly.entity_id
_entity_poly.type
_entity_poly.pdbx_seq_one_letter_code
_entity_poly.pdbx_strand_id
1 'polypeptide(L)'
;MLKVKLYLVLVLFTLLCCVVSTTKKVSSNSEKYQIMQRSSILFGLTVISRPNMVSHNCYIQLQEVQQAMLMQQPWAMKMYDSSGFKEPGFILGNGMWLGSRDTCNAVKTPVNLKLSTHIPHKMNPKLLTEMAPFPTDYRVVNLWHNSTWQMDPLYIFYKPRISIGLCLPTACSVAEISQLMAAYVEDDLFVSNDVYDMRMRVEGVKDLKLRTGFYSRPSLLVFIGCWLLTLLLTFLALWQRMKRNIETAEVVANGTNSTNDHLKTTSHKSTQSFYNKFIVCFDVQNNWELLFPKDASAAPIGTEAFPAVNGLRFYGAMVVVLFHLLCCSYLASSNKAAHYKLTSDIGNFDIFVDLFFTMSGFLQTYHFFRNTKTIKTMRRGGFMKNAKTVFTYILHRLIRLGPLYFISICLADAGWLLMDDISVFHFSHKLYANCEQYWWRSALFIQNFFKHDDLCLFWTWSSACDMQFYIFSTILLFIYVK
;
A
#
# COMPACT_ATOMS: atom_id res chain seq x y z
N MET A 1 -22.39 -76.75 -17.84
CA MET A 1 -21.27 -75.81 -17.62
C MET A 1 -21.00 -74.81 -18.75
N LEU A 2 -21.50 -74.99 -19.99
CA LEU A 2 -21.19 -74.09 -21.12
C LEU A 2 -21.94 -72.74 -21.10
N LYS A 3 -23.18 -72.68 -20.59
CA LYS A 3 -24.02 -71.46 -20.61
C LYS A 3 -23.53 -70.33 -19.68
N VAL A 4 -22.81 -70.67 -18.61
CA VAL A 4 -22.31 -69.68 -17.62
C VAL A 4 -21.10 -68.89 -18.16
N LYS A 5 -20.30 -69.49 -19.04
CA LYS A 5 -19.13 -68.82 -19.64
C LYS A 5 -19.51 -67.78 -20.69
N LEU A 6 -20.62 -67.96 -21.40
CA LEU A 6 -21.07 -67.00 -22.42
C LEU A 6 -21.58 -65.69 -21.80
N TYR A 7 -22.24 -65.77 -20.65
CA TYR A 7 -22.76 -64.60 -19.93
C TYR A 7 -21.63 -63.73 -19.38
N LEU A 8 -20.56 -64.35 -18.85
CA LEU A 8 -19.40 -63.63 -18.35
C LEU A 8 -18.65 -62.87 -19.47
N VAL A 9 -18.55 -63.49 -20.66
CA VAL A 9 -17.93 -62.86 -21.84
C VAL A 9 -18.78 -61.69 -22.35
N LEU A 10 -20.11 -61.84 -22.39
CA LEU A 10 -21.00 -60.75 -22.81
C LEU A 10 -20.95 -59.56 -21.84
N VAL A 11 -20.87 -59.81 -20.53
CA VAL A 11 -20.74 -58.77 -19.51
C VAL A 11 -19.38 -58.08 -19.57
N LEU A 12 -18.30 -58.82 -19.84
CA LEU A 12 -16.97 -58.22 -20.07
C LEU A 12 -16.94 -57.39 -21.35
N PHE A 13 -17.65 -57.82 -22.41
CA PHE A 13 -17.72 -57.09 -23.67
C PHE A 13 -18.58 -55.82 -23.56
N THR A 14 -19.69 -55.85 -22.81
CA THR A 14 -20.48 -54.64 -22.52
C THR A 14 -19.76 -53.70 -21.57
N LEU A 15 -19.00 -54.20 -20.58
CA LEU A 15 -18.12 -53.38 -19.75
C LEU A 15 -16.98 -52.76 -20.57
N LEU A 16 -16.33 -53.50 -21.48
CA LEU A 16 -15.32 -52.94 -22.38
C LEU A 16 -15.91 -51.89 -23.33
N CYS A 17 -17.10 -52.13 -23.91
CA CYS A 17 -17.78 -51.17 -24.77
C CYS A 17 -18.26 -49.92 -24.01
N CYS A 18 -18.63 -50.04 -22.72
CA CYS A 18 -18.98 -48.89 -21.88
C CYS A 18 -17.75 -48.06 -21.44
N VAL A 19 -16.57 -48.68 -21.31
CA VAL A 19 -15.29 -47.97 -21.08
C VAL A 19 -14.87 -47.17 -22.31
N VAL A 20 -15.31 -47.57 -23.51
CA VAL A 20 -15.29 -46.71 -24.71
C VAL A 20 -16.54 -45.81 -24.74
N SER A 21 -16.83 -45.14 -23.62
CA SER A 21 -17.61 -43.91 -23.70
C SER A 21 -16.76 -42.90 -24.44
N THR A 22 -17.01 -42.77 -25.74
CA THR A 22 -16.50 -41.68 -26.57
C THR A 22 -16.76 -40.38 -25.82
N THR A 23 -15.72 -39.79 -25.26
CA THR A 23 -15.75 -38.39 -24.87
C THR A 23 -16.14 -37.64 -26.14
N LYS A 24 -17.36 -37.11 -26.19
CA LYS A 24 -17.81 -36.27 -27.31
C LYS A 24 -16.85 -35.09 -27.38
N LYS A 25 -15.84 -35.20 -28.25
CA LYS A 25 -14.88 -34.13 -28.50
C LYS A 25 -15.70 -32.97 -29.05
N VAL A 26 -15.86 -31.92 -28.27
CA VAL A 26 -16.61 -30.74 -28.68
C VAL A 26 -15.89 -30.16 -29.90
N SER A 27 -16.56 -30.18 -31.05
CA SER A 27 -15.99 -29.64 -32.29
C SER A 27 -15.73 -28.13 -32.14
N SER A 28 -14.63 -27.65 -32.74
CA SER A 28 -14.29 -26.23 -32.83
C SER A 28 -15.38 -25.38 -33.51
N ASN A 29 -16.26 -26.02 -34.28
CA ASN A 29 -17.42 -25.39 -34.91
C ASN A 29 -18.68 -25.35 -34.02
N SER A 30 -18.60 -25.78 -32.75
CA SER A 30 -19.74 -25.66 -31.85
C SER A 30 -19.94 -24.21 -31.42
N GLU A 31 -21.20 -23.76 -31.35
CA GLU A 31 -21.58 -22.43 -30.88
C GLU A 31 -21.01 -22.14 -29.48
N LYS A 32 -21.03 -23.14 -28.60
CA LYS A 32 -20.43 -23.07 -27.26
C LYS A 32 -18.94 -22.71 -27.32
N TYR A 33 -18.16 -23.35 -28.18
CA TYR A 33 -16.72 -23.09 -28.32
C TYR A 33 -16.47 -21.64 -28.76
N GLN A 34 -17.20 -21.18 -29.77
CA GLN A 34 -17.07 -19.81 -30.31
C GLN A 34 -17.45 -18.75 -29.28
N ILE A 35 -18.52 -18.97 -28.52
CA ILE A 35 -18.93 -18.07 -27.43
C ILE A 35 -17.83 -18.00 -26.36
N MET A 36 -17.32 -19.15 -25.90
CA MET A 36 -16.28 -19.18 -24.86
C MET A 36 -14.98 -18.50 -25.32
N GLN A 37 -14.56 -18.72 -26.57
CA GLN A 37 -13.37 -18.10 -27.15
C GLN A 37 -13.45 -16.57 -27.17
N ARG A 38 -14.63 -16.03 -27.44
CA ARG A 38 -14.88 -14.59 -27.57
C ARG A 38 -15.19 -13.88 -26.25
N SER A 39 -15.75 -14.59 -25.27
CA SER A 39 -16.21 -14.01 -24.01
C SER A 39 -15.23 -14.21 -22.85
N SER A 40 -14.44 -15.28 -22.86
CA SER A 40 -13.49 -15.61 -21.80
C SER A 40 -12.06 -15.46 -22.28
N ILE A 41 -11.33 -14.56 -21.63
CA ILE A 41 -9.92 -14.33 -21.91
C ILE A 41 -9.11 -15.58 -21.56
N LEU A 42 -9.40 -16.24 -20.43
CA LEU A 42 -8.74 -17.50 -20.07
C LEU A 42 -8.93 -18.55 -21.17
N PHE A 43 -10.17 -18.76 -21.63
CA PHE A 43 -10.43 -19.71 -22.70
C PHE A 43 -9.71 -19.30 -23.99
N GLY A 44 -9.77 -18.03 -24.38
CA GLY A 44 -9.06 -17.49 -25.55
C GLY A 44 -7.55 -17.75 -25.51
N LEU A 45 -6.91 -17.56 -24.35
CA LEU A 45 -5.49 -17.86 -24.14
C LEU A 45 -5.18 -19.36 -24.34
N THR A 46 -6.05 -20.26 -23.90
CA THR A 46 -5.86 -21.70 -24.17
C THR A 46 -5.96 -22.04 -25.67
N VAL A 47 -6.81 -21.32 -26.40
CA VAL A 47 -7.03 -21.54 -27.85
C VAL A 47 -5.85 -21.08 -28.67
N ILE A 48 -5.30 -19.90 -28.38
CA ILE A 48 -4.15 -19.34 -29.12
C ILE A 48 -2.82 -20.00 -28.75
N SER A 49 -2.74 -20.64 -27.57
CA SER A 49 -1.50 -21.26 -27.10
C SER A 49 -0.96 -22.29 -28.10
N ARG A 50 0.34 -22.21 -28.41
CA ARG A 50 1.05 -23.15 -29.28
C ARG A 50 2.30 -23.72 -28.60
N PRO A 51 2.76 -24.94 -28.98
CA PRO A 51 3.93 -25.57 -28.37
C PRO A 51 5.25 -24.79 -28.51
N ASN A 52 5.34 -23.87 -29.48
CA ASN A 52 6.50 -23.01 -29.71
C ASN A 52 6.43 -21.65 -29.00
N MET A 53 5.27 -21.28 -28.43
CA MET A 53 5.08 -20.01 -27.73
C MET A 53 5.31 -20.11 -26.23
N VAL A 54 5.08 -21.30 -25.67
CA VAL A 54 5.21 -21.57 -24.24
C VAL A 54 5.89 -22.91 -24.01
N SER A 55 6.42 -23.10 -22.82
CA SER A 55 6.99 -24.36 -22.34
C SER A 55 6.02 -25.51 -22.49
N HIS A 56 6.58 -26.71 -22.66
CA HIS A 56 5.81 -27.93 -22.84
C HIS A 56 4.79 -28.14 -21.72
N ASN A 57 5.18 -27.93 -20.46
CA ASN A 57 4.30 -28.09 -19.30
C ASN A 57 3.16 -27.05 -19.29
N CYS A 58 3.45 -25.78 -19.58
CA CYS A 58 2.43 -24.75 -19.67
C CYS A 58 1.43 -25.08 -20.79
N TYR A 59 1.91 -25.48 -21.96
CA TYR A 59 1.06 -25.85 -23.09
C TYR A 59 0.12 -27.01 -22.73
N ILE A 60 0.65 -28.12 -22.19
CA ILE A 60 -0.16 -29.29 -21.82
C ILE A 60 -1.22 -28.92 -20.79
N GLN A 61 -0.87 -28.15 -19.75
CA GLN A 61 -1.83 -27.74 -18.72
C GLN A 61 -2.89 -26.78 -19.30
N LEU A 62 -2.54 -25.85 -20.18
CA LEU A 62 -3.53 -25.00 -20.85
C LEU A 62 -4.49 -25.80 -21.74
N GLN A 63 -4.01 -26.84 -22.43
CA GLN A 63 -4.85 -27.74 -23.20
C GLN A 63 -5.78 -28.57 -22.29
N GLU A 64 -5.29 -29.03 -21.14
CA GLU A 64 -6.10 -29.71 -20.14
C GLU A 64 -7.21 -28.81 -19.58
N VAL A 65 -6.87 -27.55 -19.25
CA VAL A 65 -7.84 -26.52 -18.83
C VAL A 65 -8.91 -26.33 -19.92
N GLN A 66 -8.52 -26.18 -21.18
CA GLN A 66 -9.45 -26.02 -22.29
C GLN A 66 -10.45 -27.18 -22.39
N GLN A 67 -9.95 -28.42 -22.41
CA GLN A 67 -10.79 -29.60 -22.53
C GLN A 67 -11.71 -29.76 -21.31
N ALA A 68 -11.21 -29.51 -20.11
CA ALA A 68 -11.99 -29.58 -18.88
C ALA A 68 -13.09 -28.51 -18.81
N MET A 69 -12.83 -27.29 -19.31
CA MET A 69 -13.85 -26.25 -19.47
C MET A 69 -14.95 -26.66 -20.46
N LEU A 70 -14.57 -27.25 -21.60
CA LEU A 70 -15.54 -27.75 -22.59
C LEU A 70 -16.41 -28.87 -22.01
N MET A 71 -15.83 -29.75 -21.20
CA MET A 71 -16.50 -30.82 -20.47
C MET A 71 -17.24 -30.33 -19.20
N GLN A 72 -17.18 -29.04 -18.86
CA GLN A 72 -17.79 -28.45 -17.65
C GLN A 72 -17.36 -29.14 -16.36
N GLN A 73 -16.09 -29.53 -16.26
CA GLN A 73 -15.55 -30.08 -15.02
C GLN A 73 -15.55 -29.00 -13.92
N PRO A 74 -16.00 -29.31 -12.68
CA PRO A 74 -16.14 -28.33 -11.60
C PRO A 74 -14.89 -27.50 -11.30
N TRP A 75 -13.70 -28.09 -11.30
CA TRP A 75 -12.44 -27.35 -11.06
C TRP A 75 -12.13 -26.37 -12.20
N ALA A 76 -12.37 -26.76 -13.46
CA ALA A 76 -12.11 -25.93 -14.62
C ALA A 76 -13.14 -24.81 -14.74
N MET A 77 -14.40 -25.07 -14.38
CA MET A 77 -15.42 -24.03 -14.28
C MET A 77 -15.12 -23.01 -13.17
N LYS A 78 -14.50 -23.44 -12.06
CA LYS A 78 -13.97 -22.51 -11.04
C LYS A 78 -12.82 -21.65 -11.60
N MET A 79 -11.93 -22.19 -12.44
CA MET A 79 -10.90 -21.39 -13.12
C MET A 79 -11.50 -20.38 -14.12
N TYR A 80 -12.53 -20.81 -14.87
CA TYR A 80 -13.26 -19.97 -15.79
C TYR A 80 -13.95 -18.79 -15.07
N ASP A 81 -14.69 -19.08 -14.00
CA ASP A 81 -15.44 -18.09 -13.21
C ASP A 81 -14.55 -17.16 -12.38
N SER A 82 -13.40 -17.66 -11.91
CA SER A 82 -12.42 -16.84 -11.18
C SER A 82 -11.66 -15.86 -12.07
N SER A 83 -11.60 -16.10 -13.38
CA SER A 83 -10.93 -15.23 -14.33
C SER A 83 -11.84 -14.09 -14.77
N GLY A 84 -11.26 -12.90 -14.89
CA GLY A 84 -11.97 -11.69 -15.25
C GLY A 84 -12.46 -11.68 -16.70
N PHE A 85 -13.57 -10.98 -16.89
CA PHE A 85 -14.17 -10.65 -18.18
C PHE A 85 -14.48 -9.15 -18.21
N LYS A 86 -14.90 -8.63 -19.37
CA LYS A 86 -15.24 -7.21 -19.52
C LYS A 86 -16.38 -6.82 -18.58
N GLU A 87 -16.07 -5.99 -17.59
CA GLU A 87 -17.07 -5.42 -16.69
C GLU A 87 -17.82 -4.23 -17.32
N PRO A 88 -19.06 -3.96 -16.90
CA PRO A 88 -19.75 -2.73 -17.28
C PRO A 88 -19.05 -1.49 -16.71
N GLY A 89 -19.37 -0.32 -17.28
CA GLY A 89 -18.84 0.96 -16.81
C GLY A 89 -17.50 1.38 -17.43
N PHE A 90 -17.04 0.72 -18.50
CA PHE A 90 -15.81 1.08 -19.22
C PHE A 90 -15.75 2.57 -19.60
N ILE A 91 -16.86 3.11 -20.13
CA ILE A 91 -16.96 4.52 -20.54
C ILE A 91 -16.71 5.48 -19.35
N LEU A 92 -17.14 5.10 -18.14
CA LEU A 92 -16.96 5.88 -16.92
C LEU A 92 -15.62 5.60 -16.20
N GLY A 93 -14.71 4.87 -16.86
CA GLY A 93 -13.36 4.58 -16.38
C GLY A 93 -13.18 3.24 -15.68
N ASN A 94 -14.15 2.31 -15.78
CA ASN A 94 -13.95 0.97 -15.21
C ASN A 94 -12.97 0.15 -16.06
N GLY A 95 -11.73 0.07 -15.61
CA GLY A 95 -10.69 -0.81 -16.15
C GLY A 95 -10.37 -2.01 -15.25
N MET A 96 -11.14 -2.28 -14.20
CA MET A 96 -10.82 -3.34 -13.24
C MET A 96 -11.61 -4.61 -13.57
N TRP A 97 -11.04 -5.48 -14.39
CA TRP A 97 -11.66 -6.75 -14.79
C TRP A 97 -11.02 -7.91 -14.02
N LEU A 98 -11.14 -7.85 -12.70
CA LEU A 98 -10.29 -8.65 -11.81
C LEU A 98 -10.80 -10.09 -11.64
N GLY A 99 -12.07 -10.38 -11.91
CA GLY A 99 -12.64 -11.68 -11.54
C GLY A 99 -12.53 -11.92 -10.02
N SER A 100 -12.35 -13.17 -9.60
CA SER A 100 -12.35 -13.55 -8.19
C SER A 100 -11.09 -14.33 -7.80
N ARG A 101 -10.19 -13.66 -7.04
CA ARG A 101 -9.00 -14.29 -6.44
C ARG A 101 -9.40 -15.42 -5.49
N ASP A 102 -10.47 -15.25 -4.72
CA ASP A 102 -10.94 -16.24 -3.76
C ASP A 102 -11.50 -17.49 -4.45
N THR A 103 -12.20 -17.32 -5.57
CA THR A 103 -12.64 -18.45 -6.39
C THR A 103 -11.45 -19.19 -7.00
N CYS A 104 -10.37 -18.48 -7.39
CA CYS A 104 -9.14 -19.14 -7.85
C CYS A 104 -8.45 -19.92 -6.73
N ASN A 105 -8.47 -19.42 -5.48
CA ASN A 105 -7.99 -20.18 -4.32
C ASN A 105 -8.81 -21.48 -4.12
N ALA A 106 -10.12 -21.44 -4.36
CA ALA A 106 -11.01 -22.60 -4.33
C ALA A 106 -10.77 -23.63 -5.46
N VAL A 107 -9.95 -23.31 -6.47
CA VAL A 107 -9.45 -24.28 -7.46
C VAL A 107 -8.33 -25.13 -6.85
N LYS A 108 -7.49 -24.52 -6.01
CA LYS A 108 -6.31 -25.13 -5.39
C LYS A 108 -6.66 -25.90 -4.11
N THR A 109 -7.61 -25.41 -3.33
CA THR A 109 -7.97 -25.99 -2.03
C THR A 109 -9.48 -26.24 -1.93
N PRO A 110 -9.93 -27.30 -1.25
CA PRO A 110 -11.36 -27.53 -1.04
C PRO A 110 -12.00 -26.39 -0.26
N VAL A 111 -13.27 -26.12 -0.55
CA VAL A 111 -14.04 -25.07 0.12
C VAL A 111 -14.63 -25.63 1.40
N ASN A 112 -14.17 -25.09 2.54
CA ASN A 112 -14.66 -25.47 3.86
C ASN A 112 -15.99 -24.78 4.20
N LEU A 113 -17.08 -25.23 3.58
CA LEU A 113 -18.43 -24.74 3.84
C LEU A 113 -19.25 -25.79 4.59
N LYS A 114 -19.72 -25.46 5.80
CA LYS A 114 -20.62 -26.32 6.58
C LYS A 114 -22.05 -26.17 6.07
N LEU A 115 -22.42 -27.01 5.11
CA LEU A 115 -23.79 -27.07 4.62
C LEU A 115 -24.65 -27.99 5.48
N SER A 116 -25.86 -27.54 5.81
CA SER A 116 -26.84 -28.38 6.51
C SER A 116 -27.22 -29.58 5.65
N THR A 117 -27.11 -30.78 6.20
CA THR A 117 -27.57 -32.03 5.56
C THR A 117 -29.10 -32.14 5.50
N HIS A 118 -29.82 -31.29 6.25
CA HIS A 118 -31.28 -31.34 6.37
C HIS A 118 -32.00 -30.45 5.36
N ILE A 119 -31.27 -29.57 4.68
CA ILE A 119 -31.83 -28.67 3.66
C ILE A 119 -31.37 -29.18 2.30
N PRO A 120 -32.28 -29.48 1.35
CA PRO A 120 -31.89 -29.90 0.02
C PRO A 120 -31.22 -28.72 -0.71
N HIS A 121 -29.97 -28.90 -1.12
CA HIS A 121 -29.22 -27.91 -1.88
C HIS A 121 -29.28 -28.21 -3.38
N LYS A 122 -29.61 -27.20 -4.19
CA LYS A 122 -29.54 -27.28 -5.65
C LYS A 122 -28.18 -26.78 -6.13
N MET A 123 -27.14 -27.58 -5.93
CA MET A 123 -25.79 -27.28 -6.42
C MET A 123 -25.03 -28.55 -6.82
N ASN A 124 -24.01 -28.41 -7.65
CA ASN A 124 -23.07 -29.51 -7.88
C ASN A 124 -22.14 -29.65 -6.66
N PRO A 125 -22.22 -30.75 -5.88
CA PRO A 125 -21.46 -30.89 -4.63
C PRO A 125 -19.95 -30.94 -4.86
N LYS A 126 -19.52 -31.32 -6.07
CA LYS A 126 -18.10 -31.35 -6.45
C LYS A 126 -17.46 -29.97 -6.51
N LEU A 127 -18.24 -28.88 -6.54
CA LEU A 127 -17.69 -27.52 -6.45
C LEU A 127 -16.90 -27.30 -5.16
N LEU A 128 -17.30 -27.98 -4.06
CA LEU A 128 -16.61 -27.86 -2.77
C LEU A 128 -15.34 -28.70 -2.69
N THR A 129 -15.28 -29.85 -3.37
CA THR A 129 -14.23 -30.86 -3.13
C THR A 129 -13.26 -31.05 -4.29
N GLU A 130 -13.69 -30.81 -5.53
CA GLU A 130 -12.88 -31.09 -6.72
C GLU A 130 -11.84 -29.99 -6.94
N MET A 131 -10.57 -30.37 -7.08
CA MET A 131 -9.42 -29.47 -7.24
C MET A 131 -8.81 -29.64 -8.63
N ALA A 132 -8.06 -28.64 -9.11
CA ALA A 132 -7.29 -28.80 -10.33
C ALA A 132 -6.20 -29.89 -10.15
N PRO A 133 -5.89 -30.65 -11.21
CA PRO A 133 -4.88 -31.71 -11.16
C PRO A 133 -3.43 -31.17 -11.11
N PHE A 134 -3.25 -29.86 -11.26
CA PHE A 134 -1.98 -29.15 -11.20
C PHE A 134 -2.12 -27.87 -10.36
N PRO A 135 -1.00 -27.34 -9.82
CA PRO A 135 -1.02 -26.10 -9.06
C PRO A 135 -1.39 -24.89 -9.94
N THR A 136 -2.31 -24.06 -9.44
CA THR A 136 -2.80 -22.83 -10.07
C THR A 136 -2.50 -21.60 -9.19
N ASP A 137 -2.28 -20.45 -9.82
CA ASP A 137 -2.12 -19.16 -9.15
C ASP A 137 -2.95 -18.07 -9.86
N TYR A 138 -3.44 -17.12 -9.07
CA TYR A 138 -4.13 -15.93 -9.57
C TYR A 138 -3.12 -14.83 -9.92
N ARG A 139 -3.22 -14.27 -11.14
CA ARG A 139 -2.29 -13.27 -11.68
C ARG A 139 -3.06 -12.11 -12.29
N VAL A 140 -2.47 -10.93 -12.34
CA VAL A 140 -3.09 -9.74 -12.95
C VAL A 140 -2.30 -9.28 -14.15
N VAL A 141 -2.93 -9.27 -15.32
CA VAL A 141 -2.37 -8.76 -16.57
C VAL A 141 -2.83 -7.32 -16.76
N ASN A 142 -1.88 -6.40 -16.91
CA ASN A 142 -2.15 -4.98 -17.13
C ASN A 142 -1.98 -4.66 -18.61
N LEU A 143 -3.03 -4.10 -19.20
CA LEU A 143 -3.08 -3.67 -20.59
C LEU A 143 -3.28 -2.16 -20.65
N TRP A 144 -2.46 -1.48 -21.45
CA TRP A 144 -2.75 -0.12 -21.88
C TRP A 144 -3.71 -0.15 -23.06
N HIS A 145 -4.59 0.85 -23.20
CA HIS A 145 -5.43 1.03 -24.39
C HIS A 145 -5.44 2.47 -24.89
N ASN A 146 -5.66 2.65 -26.18
CA ASN A 146 -5.78 3.96 -26.83
C ASN A 146 -7.23 4.39 -27.11
N SER A 147 -8.22 3.63 -26.65
CA SER A 147 -9.63 3.87 -26.94
C SER A 147 -10.08 5.27 -26.55
N THR A 148 -10.79 5.94 -27.46
CA THR A 148 -11.41 7.25 -27.23
C THR A 148 -12.75 7.16 -26.50
N TRP A 149 -13.22 5.94 -26.19
CA TRP A 149 -14.53 5.69 -25.60
C TRP A 149 -14.52 5.65 -24.06
N GLN A 150 -13.35 5.71 -23.43
CA GLN A 150 -13.22 5.82 -21.98
C GLN A 150 -12.99 7.28 -21.58
N MET A 151 -13.69 7.73 -20.55
CA MET A 151 -13.45 9.04 -19.96
C MET A 151 -12.03 9.12 -19.39
N ASP A 152 -11.28 10.11 -19.87
CA ASP A 152 -9.90 10.39 -19.48
C ASP A 152 -9.84 11.72 -18.72
N PRO A 153 -10.25 11.77 -17.44
CA PRO A 153 -9.99 12.97 -16.67
C PRO A 153 -8.47 13.05 -16.46
N LEU A 154 -7.87 14.17 -16.84
CA LEU A 154 -6.48 14.51 -16.52
C LEU A 154 -6.34 14.59 -14.99
N TYR A 155 -6.08 13.45 -14.37
CA TYR A 155 -5.93 13.28 -12.93
C TYR A 155 -4.55 12.73 -12.61
N ILE A 156 -4.01 13.12 -11.46
CA ILE A 156 -2.64 12.80 -11.08
C ILE A 156 -2.43 11.27 -11.15
N PHE A 157 -1.41 10.84 -11.89
CA PHE A 157 -1.00 9.44 -12.08
C PHE A 157 -2.00 8.52 -12.82
N TYR A 158 -3.06 9.06 -13.42
CA TYR A 158 -3.97 8.26 -14.25
C TYR A 158 -3.32 7.86 -15.58
N LYS A 159 -3.57 6.62 -15.99
CA LYS A 159 -3.27 6.11 -17.34
C LYS A 159 -4.43 5.21 -17.78
N PRO A 160 -4.83 5.24 -19.07
CA PRO A 160 -5.88 4.37 -19.60
C PRO A 160 -5.40 2.92 -19.59
N ARG A 161 -5.87 2.17 -18.59
CA ARG A 161 -5.41 0.81 -18.30
C ARG A 161 -6.58 -0.09 -17.94
N ILE A 162 -6.49 -1.31 -18.43
CA ILE A 162 -7.34 -2.43 -18.05
C ILE A 162 -6.49 -3.45 -17.29
N SER A 163 -6.86 -3.75 -16.05
CA SER A 163 -6.25 -4.78 -15.20
C SER A 163 -7.14 -6.01 -15.19
N ILE A 164 -6.63 -7.12 -15.71
CA ILE A 164 -7.36 -8.37 -15.89
C ILE A 164 -6.82 -9.43 -14.95
N GLY A 165 -7.66 -9.92 -14.04
CA GLY A 165 -7.28 -11.04 -13.16
C GLY A 165 -7.52 -12.37 -13.84
N LEU A 166 -6.55 -13.29 -13.81
CA LEU A 166 -6.63 -14.60 -14.45
C LEU A 166 -6.18 -15.70 -13.48
N CYS A 167 -6.94 -16.79 -13.42
CA CYS A 167 -6.54 -18.00 -12.71
C CYS A 167 -5.84 -18.95 -13.68
N LEU A 168 -4.52 -19.10 -13.54
CA LEU A 168 -3.68 -19.78 -14.51
C LEU A 168 -2.86 -20.89 -13.87
N PRO A 169 -2.46 -21.92 -14.65
CA PRO A 169 -1.52 -22.93 -14.17
C PRO A 169 -0.19 -22.30 -13.79
N THR A 170 0.39 -22.73 -12.67
CA THR A 170 1.69 -22.21 -12.19
C THR A 170 2.86 -22.56 -13.11
N ALA A 171 2.72 -23.61 -13.92
CA ALA A 171 3.70 -23.99 -14.93
C ALA A 171 3.95 -22.91 -15.99
N CYS A 172 2.96 -22.04 -16.24
CA CYS A 172 3.14 -20.88 -17.11
C CYS A 172 3.84 -19.77 -16.33
N SER A 173 4.98 -19.28 -16.80
CA SER A 173 5.71 -18.15 -16.22
C SER A 173 5.08 -16.79 -16.55
N VAL A 174 5.51 -15.75 -15.86
CA VAL A 174 5.07 -14.36 -16.09
C VAL A 174 5.39 -13.91 -17.54
N ALA A 175 6.57 -14.28 -18.05
CA ALA A 175 7.00 -13.96 -19.41
C ALA A 175 6.14 -14.67 -20.47
N GLU A 176 5.84 -15.96 -20.28
CA GLU A 176 4.99 -16.73 -21.20
C GLU A 176 3.56 -16.19 -21.25
N ILE A 177 2.98 -15.79 -20.10
CA ILE A 177 1.65 -15.17 -20.08
C ILE A 177 1.68 -13.81 -20.77
N SER A 178 2.73 -13.02 -20.57
CA SER A 178 2.87 -11.73 -21.26
C SER A 178 2.92 -11.91 -22.77
N GLN A 179 3.63 -12.94 -23.26
CA GLN A 179 3.73 -13.26 -24.69
C GLN A 179 2.40 -13.79 -25.24
N LEU A 180 1.73 -14.71 -24.53
CA LEU A 180 0.42 -15.21 -24.92
C LEU A 180 -0.63 -14.10 -24.97
N MET A 181 -0.63 -13.21 -23.99
CA MET A 181 -1.57 -12.09 -23.97
C MET A 181 -1.27 -11.10 -25.09
N ALA A 182 -0.01 -10.85 -25.41
CA ALA A 182 0.35 -9.98 -26.54
C ALA A 182 -0.21 -10.54 -27.85
N ALA A 183 -0.03 -11.84 -28.10
CA ALA A 183 -0.60 -12.49 -29.28
C ALA A 183 -2.14 -12.50 -29.26
N TYR A 184 -2.76 -12.76 -28.10
CA TYR A 184 -4.22 -12.77 -27.97
C TYR A 184 -4.87 -11.42 -28.31
N VAL A 185 -4.20 -10.34 -27.91
CA VAL A 185 -4.65 -8.98 -28.18
C VAL A 185 -4.39 -8.56 -29.63
N GLU A 186 -3.29 -9.02 -30.24
CA GLU A 186 -2.95 -8.74 -31.64
C GLU A 186 -3.86 -9.47 -32.63
N ASP A 187 -4.32 -10.67 -32.29
CA ASP A 187 -5.25 -11.46 -33.12
C ASP A 187 -6.72 -10.95 -33.05
N ASP A 188 -6.99 -9.82 -32.36
CA ASP A 188 -8.31 -9.20 -32.19
C ASP A 188 -9.43 -10.18 -31.77
N LEU A 189 -9.08 -11.18 -30.97
CA LEU A 189 -10.01 -12.23 -30.53
C LEU A 189 -11.06 -11.76 -29.52
N PHE A 190 -10.91 -10.54 -28.99
CA PHE A 190 -11.77 -9.99 -27.94
C PHE A 190 -12.85 -9.07 -28.53
N VAL A 191 -14.12 -9.49 -28.44
CA VAL A 191 -15.28 -8.77 -29.00
C VAL A 191 -15.38 -7.31 -28.53
N SER A 192 -14.84 -6.98 -27.36
CA SER A 192 -14.87 -5.59 -26.89
C SER A 192 -13.95 -4.67 -27.69
N ASN A 193 -12.90 -5.18 -28.34
CA ASN A 193 -12.03 -4.36 -29.21
C ASN A 193 -12.83 -3.74 -30.34
N ASP A 194 -13.67 -4.55 -31.00
CA ASP A 194 -14.51 -4.11 -32.12
C ASP A 194 -15.55 -3.06 -31.70
N VAL A 195 -16.09 -3.18 -30.48
CA VAL A 195 -17.15 -2.30 -29.98
C VAL A 195 -16.61 -0.94 -29.53
N TYR A 196 -15.41 -0.91 -28.94
CA TYR A 196 -14.84 0.31 -28.33
C TYR A 196 -13.55 0.77 -29.02
N ASP A 197 -13.26 0.30 -30.23
CA ASP A 197 -12.04 0.63 -31.00
C ASP A 197 -10.79 0.65 -30.11
N MET A 198 -10.57 -0.44 -29.37
CA MET A 198 -9.49 -0.53 -28.39
C MET A 198 -8.29 -1.25 -29.00
N ARG A 199 -7.18 -0.53 -29.19
CA ARG A 199 -5.88 -1.17 -29.43
C ARG A 199 -5.16 -1.32 -28.11
N MET A 200 -5.11 -2.56 -27.64
CA MET A 200 -4.50 -2.88 -26.35
C MET A 200 -3.02 -3.25 -26.52
N ARG A 201 -2.22 -2.97 -25.49
CA ARG A 201 -0.82 -3.41 -25.40
C ARG A 201 -0.55 -3.92 -24.00
N VAL A 202 0.13 -5.06 -23.90
CA VAL A 202 0.58 -5.59 -22.61
C VAL A 202 1.65 -4.68 -22.01
N GLU A 203 1.39 -4.13 -20.82
CA GLU A 203 2.39 -3.37 -20.06
C GLU A 203 3.14 -4.26 -19.06
N GLY A 204 2.46 -5.25 -18.48
CA GLY A 204 3.11 -6.20 -17.57
C GLY A 204 2.13 -7.12 -16.85
N VAL A 205 2.68 -8.19 -16.29
CA VAL A 205 1.93 -9.22 -15.55
C VAL A 205 2.44 -9.27 -14.12
N LYS A 206 1.50 -9.24 -13.16
CA LYS A 206 1.77 -9.34 -11.71
C LYS A 206 1.45 -10.74 -11.24
N ASP A 207 2.39 -11.39 -10.57
CA ASP A 207 2.22 -12.70 -9.93
C ASP A 207 1.70 -12.61 -8.49
N LEU A 208 1.63 -11.40 -7.94
CA LEU A 208 1.03 -11.06 -6.65
C LEU A 208 1.77 -11.67 -5.47
N LYS A 209 3.08 -11.88 -5.65
CA LYS A 209 4.00 -12.41 -4.65
C LYS A 209 5.06 -11.38 -4.33
N LEU A 210 5.60 -11.48 -3.13
CA LEU A 210 6.74 -10.65 -2.74
C LEU A 210 7.95 -11.01 -3.58
N ARG A 211 8.58 -10.01 -4.19
CA ARG A 211 9.81 -10.22 -4.95
C ARG A 211 10.96 -10.63 -4.03
N THR A 212 11.93 -11.33 -4.62
CA THR A 212 13.18 -11.66 -3.93
C THR A 212 13.89 -10.35 -3.53
N GLY A 213 14.42 -10.31 -2.31
CA GLY A 213 15.12 -9.13 -1.79
C GLY A 213 14.25 -8.08 -1.10
N PHE A 214 12.91 -8.24 -1.03
CA PHE A 214 12.04 -7.34 -0.27
C PHE A 214 12.51 -7.17 1.19
N TYR A 215 12.80 -8.27 1.87
CA TYR A 215 13.28 -8.27 3.26
C TYR A 215 14.71 -7.72 3.42
N SER A 216 15.50 -7.69 2.34
CA SER A 216 16.87 -7.18 2.33
C SER A 216 16.94 -5.69 2.01
N ARG A 217 15.80 -5.03 1.77
CA ARG A 217 15.77 -3.62 1.35
C ARG A 217 16.23 -2.69 2.50
N PRO A 218 17.19 -1.77 2.25
CA PRO A 218 17.73 -0.91 3.31
C PRO A 218 16.66 -0.06 4.02
N SER A 219 15.68 0.48 3.29
CA SER A 219 14.59 1.27 3.85
C SER A 219 13.77 0.50 4.87
N LEU A 220 13.46 -0.77 4.58
CA LEU A 220 12.73 -1.65 5.50
C LEU A 220 13.57 -1.96 6.75
N LEU A 221 14.85 -2.28 6.58
CA LEU A 221 15.75 -2.58 7.69
C LEU A 221 15.94 -1.37 8.61
N VAL A 222 16.11 -0.18 8.04
CA VAL A 222 16.19 1.08 8.80
C VAL A 222 14.89 1.35 9.55
N PHE A 223 13.74 1.20 8.90
CA PHE A 223 12.43 1.40 9.55
C PHE A 223 12.24 0.44 10.74
N ILE A 224 12.49 -0.85 10.55
CA ILE A 224 12.41 -1.86 11.61
C ILE A 224 13.42 -1.55 12.73
N GLY A 225 14.65 -1.19 12.38
CA GLY A 225 15.69 -0.82 13.35
C GLY A 225 15.29 0.38 14.22
N CYS A 226 14.76 1.45 13.62
CA CYS A 226 14.25 2.61 14.35
C CYS A 226 13.05 2.25 15.25
N TRP A 227 12.16 1.38 14.77
CA TRP A 227 11.01 0.93 15.54
C TRP A 227 11.43 0.08 16.75
N LEU A 228 12.33 -0.89 16.55
CA LEU A 228 12.89 -1.72 17.62
C LEU A 228 13.68 -0.88 18.63
N LEU A 229 14.46 0.10 18.17
CA LEU A 229 15.15 1.03 19.05
C LEU A 229 14.17 1.83 19.91
N THR A 230 13.07 2.31 19.31
CA THR A 230 12.03 3.03 20.05
C THR A 230 11.38 2.14 21.10
N LEU A 231 11.05 0.89 20.75
CA LEU A 231 10.52 -0.10 21.70
C LEU A 231 11.50 -0.44 22.83
N LEU A 232 12.79 -0.56 22.52
CA LEU A 232 13.82 -0.78 23.53
C LEU A 232 13.90 0.40 24.49
N LEU A 233 13.90 1.63 23.98
CA LEU A 233 13.96 2.84 24.81
C LEU A 233 12.71 3.02 25.67
N THR A 234 11.53 2.72 25.15
CA THR A 234 10.29 2.74 25.95
C THR A 234 10.29 1.65 27.01
N PHE A 235 10.78 0.44 26.70
CA PHE A 235 10.95 -0.63 27.68
C PHE A 235 11.93 -0.24 28.80
N LEU A 236 13.09 0.33 28.45
CA LEU A 236 14.06 0.81 29.42
C LEU A 236 13.48 1.94 30.30
N ALA A 237 12.67 2.83 29.74
CA ALA A 237 12.00 3.88 30.48
C ALA A 237 10.97 3.31 31.48
N LEU A 238 10.17 2.33 31.05
CA LEU A 238 9.23 1.61 31.92
C LEU A 238 9.96 0.87 33.04
N TRP A 239 11.08 0.20 32.73
CA TRP A 239 11.91 -0.48 33.71
C TRP A 239 12.46 0.50 34.76
N GLN A 240 12.98 1.65 34.34
CA GLN A 240 13.47 2.69 35.25
C GLN A 240 12.35 3.27 36.13
N ARG A 241 11.13 3.41 35.60
CA ARG A 241 9.96 3.81 36.38
C ARG A 241 9.61 2.75 37.43
N MET A 242 9.50 1.48 37.05
CA MET A 242 9.19 0.39 37.98
C MET A 242 10.21 0.31 39.11
N LYS A 243 11.51 0.39 38.79
CA LYS A 243 12.58 0.39 39.79
C LYS A 243 12.44 1.55 40.79
N ARG A 244 12.19 2.77 40.30
CA ARG A 244 11.97 3.95 41.18
C ARG A 244 10.73 3.78 42.07
N ASN A 245 9.65 3.20 41.54
CA ASN A 245 8.43 2.97 42.31
C ASN A 245 8.65 1.94 43.42
N ILE A 246 9.42 0.87 43.14
CA ILE A 246 9.79 -0.14 44.15
C ILE A 246 10.66 0.48 45.24
N GLU A 247 11.72 1.21 44.86
CA GLU A 247 12.59 1.91 45.83
C GLU A 247 11.79 2.90 46.70
N THR A 248 10.84 3.63 46.10
CA THR A 248 9.97 4.55 46.85
C THR A 248 9.02 3.80 47.79
N ALA A 249 8.47 2.66 47.36
CA ALA A 249 7.60 1.83 48.20
C ALA A 249 8.37 1.23 49.39
N GLU A 250 9.60 0.79 49.20
CA GLU A 250 10.48 0.29 50.27
C GLU A 250 10.84 1.38 51.28
N VAL A 251 11.15 2.61 50.81
CA VAL A 251 11.42 3.75 51.70
C VAL A 251 10.17 4.15 52.50
N VAL A 252 8.99 4.16 51.87
CA VAL A 252 7.73 4.47 52.57
C VAL A 252 7.37 3.37 53.57
N ALA A 253 7.58 2.09 53.24
CA ALA A 253 7.33 0.96 54.13
C ALA A 253 8.28 0.93 55.35
N ASN A 254 9.55 1.32 55.16
CA ASN A 254 10.52 1.40 56.25
C ASN A 254 10.42 2.70 57.07
N GLY A 255 9.93 3.79 56.47
CA GLY A 255 9.74 5.10 57.12
C GLY A 255 8.62 5.16 58.15
N THR A 256 7.75 4.14 58.21
CA THR A 256 6.72 4.01 59.26
C THR A 256 7.24 3.50 60.61
N ASN A 257 8.52 3.11 60.72
CA ASN A 257 9.11 2.56 61.96
C ASN A 257 10.11 3.47 62.69
N SER A 258 10.23 4.76 62.34
CA SER A 258 11.11 5.66 63.08
C SER A 258 10.53 7.07 63.18
N THR A 259 9.89 7.37 64.31
CA THR A 259 9.68 8.74 64.76
C THR A 259 11.02 9.33 65.21
N ASN A 260 11.27 10.55 64.77
CA ASN A 260 12.37 11.45 65.16
C ASN A 260 13.78 11.05 64.69
N ASP A 261 14.12 11.47 63.47
CA ASP A 261 15.41 12.16 63.33
C ASP A 261 15.33 13.27 62.28
N HIS A 262 16.04 14.35 62.55
CA HIS A 262 16.04 15.59 61.80
C HIS A 262 16.25 15.36 60.30
N LEU A 263 15.23 15.71 59.52
CA LEU A 263 15.23 15.73 58.06
C LEU A 263 16.31 16.68 57.52
N LYS A 264 17.56 16.21 57.47
CA LYS A 264 18.52 16.68 56.46
C LYS A 264 18.01 16.15 55.13
N THR A 265 17.14 16.93 54.49
CA THR A 265 16.90 16.90 53.05
C THR A 265 18.20 17.28 52.33
N THR A 266 19.18 16.37 52.41
CA THR A 266 20.29 16.33 51.48
C THR A 266 19.67 15.86 50.18
N SER A 267 19.17 16.83 49.42
CA SER A 267 18.83 16.68 48.02
C SER A 267 20.04 16.04 47.33
N HIS A 268 20.03 14.71 47.22
CA HIS A 268 20.83 14.00 46.24
C HIS A 268 20.32 14.44 44.87
N LYS A 269 20.74 15.64 44.41
CA LYS A 269 20.91 15.93 42.99
C LYS A 269 22.05 15.04 42.52
N SER A 270 21.80 13.72 42.47
CA SER A 270 22.57 12.81 41.63
C SER A 270 22.55 13.43 40.25
N THR A 271 23.73 13.77 39.74
CA THR A 271 23.96 14.27 38.39
C THR A 271 23.44 13.19 37.44
N GLN A 272 22.15 13.28 37.13
CA GLN A 272 21.48 12.24 36.37
C GLN A 272 22.15 12.18 35.01
N SER A 273 22.82 11.06 34.74
CA SER A 273 23.59 10.84 33.52
C SER A 273 22.76 11.21 32.30
N PHE A 274 23.38 11.80 31.27
CA PHE A 274 22.70 12.22 30.04
C PHE A 274 21.81 11.10 29.46
N TYR A 275 22.29 9.86 29.50
CA TYR A 275 21.55 8.67 29.08
C TYR A 275 20.24 8.47 29.86
N ASN A 276 20.26 8.69 31.18
CA ASN A 276 19.05 8.57 32.01
C ASN A 276 18.02 9.64 31.64
N LYS A 277 18.46 10.87 31.36
CA LYS A 277 17.55 11.94 30.90
C LYS A 277 16.95 11.60 29.53
N PHE A 278 17.77 11.07 28.62
CA PHE A 278 17.30 10.66 27.30
C PHE A 278 16.29 9.51 27.36
N ILE A 279 16.56 8.47 28.15
CA ILE A 279 15.64 7.33 28.32
C ILE A 279 14.30 7.79 28.91
N VAL A 280 14.31 8.71 29.88
CA VAL A 280 13.07 9.27 30.46
C VAL A 280 12.18 9.97 29.42
N CYS A 281 12.73 10.47 28.31
CA CYS A 281 11.92 11.03 27.21
C CYS A 281 11.02 9.98 26.53
N PHE A 282 11.33 8.68 26.64
CA PHE A 282 10.54 7.59 26.07
C PHE A 282 9.56 6.98 27.08
N ASP A 283 9.42 7.58 28.27
CA ASP A 283 8.44 7.14 29.26
C ASP A 283 7.02 7.50 28.81
N VAL A 284 6.22 6.48 28.51
CA VAL A 284 4.87 6.63 27.95
C VAL A 284 3.93 7.36 28.90
N GLN A 285 4.00 7.09 30.20
CA GLN A 285 3.09 7.68 31.17
C GLN A 285 3.42 9.16 31.44
N ASN A 286 4.69 9.55 31.50
CA ASN A 286 5.08 10.96 31.60
C ASN A 286 4.62 11.73 30.35
N ASN A 287 4.82 11.16 29.16
CA ASN A 287 4.35 11.77 27.93
C ASN A 287 2.82 11.86 27.87
N TRP A 288 2.11 10.86 28.42
CA TRP A 288 0.65 10.88 28.54
C TRP A 288 0.16 11.99 29.47
N GLU A 289 0.79 12.16 30.63
CA GLU A 289 0.46 13.23 31.58
C GLU A 289 0.79 14.63 31.02
N LEU A 290 1.80 14.75 30.14
CA LEU A 290 2.11 15.98 29.40
C LEU A 290 1.09 16.29 28.30
N LEU A 291 0.53 15.25 27.65
CA LEU A 291 -0.49 15.39 26.60
C LEU A 291 -1.87 15.70 27.18
N PHE A 292 -2.20 15.10 28.33
CA PHE A 292 -3.46 15.26 29.03
C PHE A 292 -3.22 15.76 30.47
N PRO A 293 -2.83 17.03 30.65
CA PRO A 293 -2.65 17.60 31.97
C PRO A 293 -3.97 17.58 32.74
N LYS A 294 -3.92 17.16 34.00
CA LYS A 294 -5.10 17.12 34.89
C LYS A 294 -5.53 18.49 35.37
N ASP A 295 -4.59 19.43 35.46
CA ASP A 295 -4.81 20.80 35.92
C ASP A 295 -4.42 21.81 34.82
N ALA A 296 -5.21 22.88 34.67
CA ALA A 296 -4.92 23.96 33.71
C ALA A 296 -3.57 24.65 33.99
N SER A 297 -3.13 24.66 35.26
CA SER A 297 -1.84 25.19 35.71
C SER A 297 -0.62 24.29 35.41
N ALA A 298 -0.86 23.01 35.04
CA ALA A 298 0.18 22.06 34.66
C ALA A 298 0.47 22.06 33.16
N ALA A 299 -0.28 22.82 32.36
CA ALA A 299 -0.04 22.97 30.94
C ALA A 299 1.29 23.72 30.68
N PRO A 300 2.14 23.26 29.76
CA PRO A 300 3.46 23.85 29.54
C PRO A 300 3.37 25.31 29.08
N ILE A 301 4.01 26.20 29.86
CA ILE A 301 4.09 27.64 29.62
C ILE A 301 4.64 27.91 28.21
N GLY A 302 3.77 28.33 27.28
CA GLY A 302 4.13 28.68 25.90
C GLY A 302 3.18 28.12 24.82
N THR A 303 2.34 27.13 25.12
CA THR A 303 1.28 26.63 24.23
C THR A 303 0.04 27.52 24.19
N GLU A 304 -0.09 28.46 25.14
CA GLU A 304 -1.27 29.32 25.31
C GLU A 304 -1.39 30.49 24.34
N ALA A 305 -0.36 30.78 23.53
CA ALA A 305 -0.38 32.03 22.77
C ALA A 305 -1.59 32.11 21.81
N PHE A 306 -2.02 30.98 21.22
CA PHE A 306 -3.16 30.94 20.28
C PHE A 306 -3.84 29.55 20.21
N PRO A 307 -4.77 29.21 21.11
CA PRO A 307 -5.48 27.91 21.08
C PRO A 307 -6.25 27.69 19.76
N ALA A 308 -6.86 28.73 19.20
CA ALA A 308 -7.57 28.67 17.92
C ALA A 308 -6.66 28.26 16.75
N VAL A 309 -5.39 28.69 16.75
CA VAL A 309 -4.41 28.31 15.71
C VAL A 309 -4.09 26.82 15.78
N ASN A 310 -4.06 26.23 16.98
CA ASN A 310 -3.90 24.79 17.13
C ASN A 310 -5.13 24.03 16.61
N GLY A 311 -6.34 24.52 16.87
CA GLY A 311 -7.56 23.97 16.27
C GLY A 311 -7.54 24.04 14.74
N LEU A 312 -7.11 25.17 14.18
CA LEU A 312 -7.00 25.36 12.74
C LEU A 312 -6.00 24.41 12.08
N ARG A 313 -4.86 24.16 12.74
CA ARG A 313 -3.88 23.15 12.32
C ARG A 313 -4.48 21.74 12.31
N PHE A 314 -5.27 21.40 13.33
CA PHE A 314 -5.91 20.09 13.40
C PHE A 314 -6.87 19.86 12.23
N TYR A 315 -7.81 20.79 12.02
CA TYR A 315 -8.76 20.68 10.90
C TYR A 315 -8.07 20.73 9.55
N GLY A 316 -7.10 21.64 9.37
CA GLY A 316 -6.31 21.70 8.14
C GLY A 316 -5.58 20.39 7.85
N ALA A 317 -5.00 19.74 8.86
CA ALA A 317 -4.30 18.47 8.68
C ALA A 317 -5.28 17.35 8.30
N MET A 318 -6.44 17.26 8.96
CA MET A 318 -7.47 16.28 8.61
C MET A 318 -7.94 16.43 7.16
N VAL A 319 -8.16 17.67 6.72
CA VAL A 319 -8.61 17.96 5.37
C VAL A 319 -7.53 17.59 4.33
N VAL A 320 -6.26 17.92 4.58
CA VAL A 320 -5.15 17.51 3.71
C VAL A 320 -5.05 15.98 3.63
N VAL A 321 -5.22 15.27 4.75
CA VAL A 321 -5.23 13.80 4.77
C VAL A 321 -6.40 13.25 3.95
N LEU A 322 -7.61 13.79 4.13
CA LEU A 322 -8.79 13.39 3.37
C LEU A 322 -8.59 13.57 1.86
N PHE A 323 -8.01 14.69 1.44
CA PHE A 323 -7.70 14.95 0.03
C PHE A 323 -6.75 13.88 -0.55
N HIS A 324 -5.65 13.58 0.14
CA HIS A 324 -4.71 12.55 -0.32
C HIS A 324 -5.35 11.15 -0.35
N LEU A 325 -6.24 10.84 0.60
CA LEU A 325 -7.02 9.60 0.58
C LEU A 325 -7.94 9.54 -0.65
N LEU A 326 -8.60 10.65 -1.02
CA LEU A 326 -9.39 10.74 -2.24
C LEU A 326 -8.51 10.56 -3.50
N CYS A 327 -7.34 11.18 -3.55
CA CYS A 327 -6.40 10.99 -4.66
C CYS A 327 -5.95 9.53 -4.80
N CYS A 328 -5.56 8.88 -3.71
CA CYS A 328 -5.09 7.50 -3.75
C CYS A 328 -6.22 6.50 -4.07
N SER A 329 -7.43 6.73 -3.55
CA SER A 329 -8.59 5.86 -3.81
C SER A 329 -9.11 5.94 -5.24
N TYR A 330 -8.78 7.00 -5.99
CA TYR A 330 -9.08 7.09 -7.42
C TYR A 330 -8.57 5.86 -8.19
N LEU A 331 -7.38 5.36 -7.86
CA LEU A 331 -6.80 4.16 -8.49
C LEU A 331 -7.66 2.91 -8.27
N ALA A 332 -8.31 2.81 -7.12
CA ALA A 332 -9.15 1.67 -6.73
C ALA A 332 -10.64 1.82 -7.10
N SER A 333 -11.07 2.98 -7.65
CA SER A 333 -12.47 3.21 -8.00
C SER A 333 -12.88 2.57 -9.33
N SER A 334 -14.00 1.86 -9.40
CA SER A 334 -14.55 1.38 -10.70
C SER A 334 -15.23 2.49 -11.50
N ASN A 335 -15.69 3.55 -10.84
CA ASN A 335 -16.31 4.70 -11.48
C ASN A 335 -15.41 5.92 -11.31
N LYS A 336 -14.42 6.03 -12.20
CA LYS A 336 -13.44 7.12 -12.18
C LYS A 336 -14.11 8.47 -12.42
N ALA A 337 -15.13 8.53 -13.27
CA ALA A 337 -15.89 9.74 -13.55
C ALA A 337 -16.55 10.31 -12.29
N ALA A 338 -17.28 9.48 -11.55
CA ALA A 338 -17.93 9.89 -10.30
C ALA A 338 -16.92 10.27 -9.22
N HIS A 339 -15.80 9.56 -9.16
CA HIS A 339 -14.71 9.85 -8.21
C HIS A 339 -14.03 11.19 -8.50
N TYR A 340 -13.73 11.44 -9.77
CA TYR A 340 -13.18 12.71 -10.23
C TYR A 340 -14.14 13.86 -9.92
N LYS A 341 -15.43 13.67 -10.23
CA LYS A 341 -16.47 14.63 -9.90
C LYS A 341 -16.51 14.93 -8.39
N LEU A 342 -16.54 13.90 -7.54
CA LEU A 342 -16.51 14.07 -6.09
C LEU A 342 -15.28 14.87 -5.65
N THR A 343 -14.11 14.56 -6.19
CA THR A 343 -12.89 15.29 -5.82
C THR A 343 -12.94 16.75 -6.28
N SER A 344 -13.46 17.00 -7.49
CA SER A 344 -13.63 18.34 -8.05
C SER A 344 -14.67 19.16 -7.28
N ASP A 345 -15.77 18.54 -6.87
CA ASP A 345 -16.88 19.19 -6.16
C ASP A 345 -16.45 19.67 -4.77
N ILE A 346 -15.51 18.98 -4.11
CA ILE A 346 -14.99 19.41 -2.81
C ILE A 346 -13.98 20.58 -2.96
N GLY A 347 -13.49 20.84 -4.17
CA GLY A 347 -12.70 22.04 -4.50
C GLY A 347 -11.19 21.89 -4.30
N ASN A 348 -10.48 23.02 -4.41
CA ASN A 348 -9.02 23.05 -4.32
C ASN A 348 -8.57 23.00 -2.85
N PHE A 349 -8.11 21.83 -2.41
CA PHE A 349 -7.61 21.61 -1.04
C PHE A 349 -6.19 22.15 -0.80
N ASP A 350 -5.48 22.60 -1.83
CA ASP A 350 -4.14 23.18 -1.69
C ASP A 350 -4.17 24.46 -0.85
N ILE A 351 -5.34 25.14 -0.75
CA ILE A 351 -5.53 26.31 0.13
C ILE A 351 -5.21 26.00 1.61
N PHE A 352 -5.40 24.75 2.06
CA PHE A 352 -5.05 24.36 3.42
C PHE A 352 -3.53 24.33 3.63
N VAL A 353 -2.76 24.03 2.58
CA VAL A 353 -1.29 24.08 2.64
C VAL A 353 -0.82 25.53 2.78
N ASP A 354 -1.43 26.47 2.06
CA ASP A 354 -1.14 27.91 2.20
C ASP A 354 -1.44 28.44 3.60
N LEU A 355 -2.52 27.91 4.20
CA LEU A 355 -2.85 28.21 5.59
C LEU A 355 -1.75 27.73 6.54
N PHE A 356 -1.20 26.52 6.34
CA PHE A 356 -0.06 26.03 7.11
C PHE A 356 1.19 26.92 6.94
N PHE A 357 1.50 27.34 5.72
CA PHE A 357 2.62 28.25 5.48
C PHE A 357 2.45 29.59 6.20
N THR A 358 1.25 30.16 6.12
CA THR A 358 0.92 31.43 6.79
C THR A 358 1.05 31.32 8.31
N MET A 359 0.48 30.26 8.90
CA MET A 359 0.60 30.00 10.33
C MET A 359 2.06 29.76 10.77
N SER A 360 2.84 29.04 9.97
CA SER A 360 4.26 28.77 10.21
C SER A 360 5.06 30.08 10.26
N GLY A 361 4.90 30.94 9.25
CA GLY A 361 5.55 32.25 9.18
C GLY A 361 5.14 33.21 10.29
N PHE A 362 3.83 33.28 10.61
CA PHE A 362 3.31 34.09 11.71
C PHE A 362 3.92 33.67 13.05
N LEU A 363 3.87 32.39 13.39
CA LEU A 363 4.38 31.89 14.67
C LEU A 363 5.90 32.02 14.78
N GLN A 364 6.63 31.75 13.69
CA GLN A 364 8.07 31.98 13.65
C GLN A 364 8.41 33.45 14.00
N THR A 365 7.74 34.39 13.35
CA THR A 365 7.95 35.83 13.55
C THR A 365 7.57 36.25 14.97
N TYR A 366 6.41 35.82 15.45
CA TYR A 366 5.93 36.08 16.81
C TYR A 366 6.91 35.59 17.88
N HIS A 367 7.36 34.32 17.78
CA HIS A 367 8.30 33.75 18.75
C HIS A 367 9.68 34.40 18.68
N PHE A 368 10.13 34.80 17.48
CA PHE A 368 11.37 35.52 17.30
C PHE A 368 11.34 36.88 18.03
N PHE A 369 10.28 37.67 17.84
CA PHE A 369 10.12 38.97 18.50
C PHE A 369 9.96 38.89 20.02
N ARG A 370 9.32 37.82 20.51
CA ARG A 370 9.20 37.58 21.95
C ARG A 370 10.53 37.20 22.61
N ASN A 371 11.48 36.64 21.85
CA ASN A 371 12.79 36.25 22.36
C ASN A 371 13.79 37.42 22.36
N THR A 372 13.57 38.35 23.29
CA THR A 372 14.38 39.56 23.44
C THR A 372 15.88 39.28 23.69
N LYS A 373 16.22 38.13 24.26
CA LYS A 373 17.61 37.70 24.47
C LYS A 373 18.33 37.42 23.15
N THR A 374 17.67 36.71 22.23
CA THR A 374 18.21 36.45 20.88
C THR A 374 18.42 37.75 20.12
N ILE A 375 17.44 38.66 20.14
CA ILE A 375 17.53 39.96 19.46
C ILE A 375 18.72 40.78 19.99
N LYS A 376 18.85 40.91 21.32
CA LYS A 376 20.00 41.60 21.94
C LYS A 376 21.34 40.97 21.56
N THR A 377 21.39 39.65 21.46
CA THR A 377 22.59 38.90 21.08
C THR A 377 22.96 39.13 19.62
N MET A 378 21.98 39.17 18.72
CA MET A 378 22.19 39.44 17.28
C MET A 378 22.61 40.89 17.02
N ARG A 379 21.98 41.87 17.70
CA ARG A 379 22.31 43.29 17.54
C ARG A 379 23.72 43.64 17.99
N ARG A 380 24.19 43.02 19.07
CA ARG A 380 25.56 43.20 19.61
C ARG A 380 26.59 42.27 18.97
N GLY A 381 26.16 41.28 18.18
CA GLY A 381 27.02 40.27 17.58
C GLY A 381 27.66 40.71 16.27
N GLY A 382 28.94 40.36 16.08
CA GLY A 382 29.60 40.42 14.79
C GLY A 382 28.97 39.45 13.77
N PHE A 383 29.29 39.62 12.49
CA PHE A 383 28.72 38.80 11.39
C PHE A 383 28.85 37.29 11.64
N MET A 384 30.05 36.81 12.01
CA MET A 384 30.31 35.38 12.24
C MET A 384 29.49 34.79 13.40
N LYS A 385 29.34 35.53 14.51
CA LYS A 385 28.55 35.09 15.67
C LYS A 385 27.07 34.96 15.29
N ASN A 386 26.58 35.88 14.48
CA ASN A 386 25.20 35.90 14.02
C ASN A 386 24.91 34.80 12.98
N ALA A 387 25.83 34.58 12.04
CA ALA A 387 25.75 33.48 11.09
C ALA A 387 25.68 32.12 11.82
N LYS A 388 26.49 31.95 12.87
CA LYS A 388 26.42 30.77 13.75
C LYS A 388 25.06 30.65 14.44
N THR A 389 24.48 31.75 14.92
CA THR A 389 23.13 31.75 15.52
C THR A 389 22.06 31.30 14.52
N VAL A 390 22.06 31.87 13.31
CA VAL A 390 21.12 31.48 12.24
C VAL A 390 21.27 30.01 11.89
N PHE A 391 22.51 29.53 11.72
CA PHE A 391 22.79 28.12 11.47
C PHE A 391 22.26 27.22 12.58
N THR A 392 22.43 27.60 13.86
CA THR A 392 21.87 26.84 14.99
C THR A 392 20.34 26.76 14.93
N TYR A 393 19.64 27.83 14.54
CA TYR A 393 18.17 27.81 14.36
C TYR A 393 17.75 26.81 13.28
N ILE A 394 18.40 26.85 12.12
CA ILE A 394 18.15 25.94 11.00
C ILE A 394 18.44 24.49 11.42
N LEU A 395 19.60 24.24 12.03
CA LEU A 395 20.00 22.91 12.49
C LEU A 395 19.03 22.35 13.54
N HIS A 396 18.59 23.17 14.49
CA HIS A 396 17.62 22.72 15.50
C HIS A 396 16.29 22.31 14.86
N ARG A 397 15.80 23.05 13.85
CA ARG A 397 14.59 22.68 13.11
C ARG A 397 14.79 21.39 12.30
N LEU A 398 15.95 21.23 11.65
CA LEU A 398 16.30 20.00 10.92
C LEU A 398 16.36 18.79 11.85
N ILE A 399 16.98 18.89 13.02
CA ILE A 399 17.03 17.78 14.00
C ILE A 399 15.63 17.45 14.54
N ARG A 400 14.76 18.45 14.67
CA ARG A 400 13.37 18.25 15.12
C ARG A 400 12.50 17.52 14.09
N LEU A 401 12.62 17.87 12.79
CA LEU A 401 11.74 17.35 11.73
C LEU A 401 12.35 16.14 11.00
N GLY A 402 13.66 16.17 10.78
CA GLY A 402 14.41 15.24 9.95
C GLY A 402 14.24 13.76 10.33
N PRO A 403 14.36 13.36 11.61
CA PRO A 403 14.27 11.94 11.98
C PRO A 403 12.93 11.31 11.61
N LEU A 404 11.82 11.95 11.98
CA LEU A 404 10.48 11.44 11.65
C LEU A 404 10.23 11.46 10.14
N TYR A 405 10.69 12.50 9.46
CA TYR A 405 10.55 12.64 8.02
C TYR A 405 11.37 11.58 7.25
N PHE A 406 12.56 11.23 7.73
CA PHE A 406 13.35 10.16 7.14
C PHE A 406 12.69 8.78 7.35
N ILE A 407 12.17 8.52 8.55
CA ILE A 407 11.43 7.29 8.84
C ILE A 407 10.19 7.18 7.96
N SER A 408 9.48 8.29 7.69
CA SER A 408 8.31 8.27 6.80
C SER A 408 8.69 7.99 5.34
N ILE A 409 9.85 8.48 4.86
CA ILE A 409 10.42 8.09 3.56
C ILE A 409 10.69 6.59 3.52
N CYS A 410 11.36 6.03 4.53
CA CYS A 410 11.64 4.60 4.60
C CYS A 410 10.36 3.75 4.59
N LEU A 411 9.36 4.14 5.39
CA LEU A 411 8.07 3.47 5.45
C LEU A 411 7.34 3.52 4.10
N ALA A 412 7.30 4.70 3.47
CA ALA A 412 6.61 4.87 2.21
C ALA A 412 7.30 4.12 1.07
N ASP A 413 8.64 4.12 1.00
CA ASP A 413 9.40 3.36 0.02
C ASP A 413 9.15 1.84 0.14
N ALA A 414 9.25 1.29 1.35
CA ALA A 414 9.00 -0.14 1.58
C ALA A 414 7.52 -0.51 1.39
N GLY A 415 6.61 0.33 1.88
CA GLY A 415 5.16 0.13 1.77
C GLY A 415 4.67 0.20 0.33
N TRP A 416 5.21 1.10 -0.49
CA TRP A 416 4.85 1.19 -1.91
C TRP A 416 5.35 0.00 -2.72
N LEU A 417 6.54 -0.51 -2.43
CA LEU A 417 7.03 -1.76 -3.04
C LEU A 417 6.17 -2.95 -2.62
N LEU A 418 5.80 -3.04 -1.35
CA LEU A 418 4.90 -4.08 -0.85
C LEU A 418 3.56 -4.05 -1.62
N MET A 419 2.97 -2.86 -1.76
CA MET A 419 1.72 -2.68 -2.51
C MET A 419 1.89 -3.00 -4.00
N ASP A 420 2.98 -2.58 -4.64
CA ASP A 420 3.27 -2.93 -6.04
C ASP A 420 3.40 -4.44 -6.22
N ASP A 421 3.92 -5.19 -5.24
CA ASP A 421 4.05 -6.64 -5.35
C ASP A 421 2.72 -7.36 -5.12
N ILE A 422 2.01 -7.11 -4.02
CA ILE A 422 0.89 -7.97 -3.58
C ILE A 422 -0.49 -7.51 -4.05
N SER A 423 -0.63 -6.21 -4.37
CA SER A 423 -1.91 -5.62 -4.75
C SER A 423 -2.27 -5.96 -6.19
N VAL A 424 -3.58 -6.14 -6.42
CA VAL A 424 -4.14 -6.24 -7.77
C VAL A 424 -4.03 -4.91 -8.54
N PHE A 425 -3.93 -3.79 -7.83
CA PHE A 425 -3.81 -2.47 -8.45
C PHE A 425 -2.43 -2.27 -9.07
N HIS A 426 -2.42 -1.66 -10.25
CA HIS A 426 -1.20 -1.25 -10.91
C HIS A 426 -0.94 0.23 -10.67
N PHE A 427 0.28 0.53 -10.26
CA PHE A 427 0.68 1.88 -9.97
C PHE A 427 1.60 2.41 -11.07
N SER A 428 1.08 3.36 -11.86
CA SER A 428 1.81 3.95 -12.99
C SER A 428 3.09 4.66 -12.54
N HIS A 429 3.04 5.30 -11.38
CA HIS A 429 4.18 6.00 -10.79
C HIS A 429 4.81 5.09 -9.73
N LYS A 430 6.00 4.56 -10.05
CA LYS A 430 6.74 3.65 -9.16
C LYS A 430 7.51 4.46 -8.12
N LEU A 431 6.80 4.97 -7.11
CA LEU A 431 7.37 5.79 -6.04
C LEU A 431 8.61 5.15 -5.40
N TYR A 432 8.60 3.83 -5.22
CA TYR A 432 9.74 3.10 -4.67
C TYR A 432 11.02 3.21 -5.53
N ALA A 433 10.88 3.24 -6.86
CA ALA A 433 12.00 3.38 -7.78
C ALA A 433 12.55 4.81 -7.76
N ASN A 434 11.67 5.80 -7.65
CA ASN A 434 12.08 7.20 -7.48
C ASN A 434 12.78 7.43 -6.15
N CYS A 435 12.29 6.83 -5.06
CA CYS A 435 12.93 6.91 -3.76
C CYS A 435 14.33 6.32 -3.77
N GLU A 436 14.55 5.20 -4.45
CA GLU A 436 15.89 4.61 -4.59
C GLU A 436 16.91 5.60 -5.19
N GLN A 437 16.50 6.38 -6.20
CA GLN A 437 17.38 7.33 -6.89
C GLN A 437 17.46 8.71 -6.22
N TYR A 438 16.35 9.18 -5.64
CA TYR A 438 16.15 10.58 -5.29
C TYR A 438 15.80 10.85 -3.82
N TRP A 439 15.87 9.85 -2.93
CA TRP A 439 15.60 10.03 -1.49
C TRP A 439 16.39 11.18 -0.86
N TRP A 440 17.64 11.40 -1.30
CA TRP A 440 18.51 12.43 -0.76
C TRP A 440 17.99 13.85 -1.04
N ARG A 441 17.28 14.06 -2.17
CA ARG A 441 16.63 15.34 -2.49
C ARG A 441 15.52 15.64 -1.48
N SER A 442 14.75 14.61 -1.13
CA SER A 442 13.75 14.70 -0.07
C SER A 442 14.40 14.97 1.27
N ALA A 443 15.44 14.21 1.66
CA ALA A 443 16.13 14.40 2.95
C ALA A 443 16.72 15.81 3.13
N LEU A 444 17.13 16.46 2.04
CA LEU A 444 17.64 17.84 2.04
C LEU A 444 16.54 18.91 1.90
N PHE A 445 15.26 18.53 1.79
CA PHE A 445 14.13 19.46 1.58
C PHE A 445 14.27 20.33 0.31
N ILE A 446 14.77 19.74 -0.79
CA ILE A 446 14.97 20.43 -2.08
C ILE A 446 14.26 19.73 -3.26
N GLN A 447 13.47 18.70 -2.98
CA GLN A 447 12.84 17.89 -4.02
C GLN A 447 11.87 18.68 -4.91
N ASN A 448 11.30 19.78 -4.40
CA ASN A 448 10.39 20.67 -5.14
C ASN A 448 11.08 21.53 -6.23
N PHE A 449 12.41 21.58 -6.28
CA PHE A 449 13.14 22.26 -7.37
C PHE A 449 13.30 21.41 -8.63
N PHE A 450 12.91 20.14 -8.57
CA PHE A 450 13.05 19.17 -9.65
C PHE A 450 11.69 18.86 -10.29
N LYS A 451 11.70 18.04 -11.35
CA LYS A 451 10.47 17.62 -12.03
C LYS A 451 9.56 16.85 -11.07
N HIS A 452 8.25 17.07 -11.22
CA HIS A 452 7.23 16.42 -10.39
C HIS A 452 7.30 14.89 -10.47
N ASP A 453 7.60 14.36 -11.65
CA ASP A 453 7.70 12.91 -11.88
C ASP A 453 8.88 12.26 -11.15
N ASP A 454 9.90 13.04 -10.74
CA ASP A 454 11.09 12.55 -10.03
C ASP A 454 10.93 12.58 -8.50
N LEU A 455 9.78 13.03 -7.99
CA LEU A 455 9.52 13.09 -6.55
C LEU A 455 9.48 11.67 -5.96
N CYS A 456 10.25 11.44 -4.90
CA CYS A 456 10.20 10.20 -4.11
C CYS A 456 8.87 10.08 -3.36
N LEU A 457 8.41 11.17 -2.71
CA LEU A 457 7.10 11.26 -2.08
C LEU A 457 6.42 12.54 -2.56
N PHE A 458 5.39 12.41 -3.39
CA PHE A 458 4.78 13.59 -4.02
C PHE A 458 4.23 14.56 -2.96
N TRP A 459 3.53 14.07 -1.94
CA TRP A 459 2.91 14.90 -0.88
C TRP A 459 3.91 15.69 -0.01
N THR A 460 5.20 15.36 -0.04
CA THR A 460 6.20 16.04 0.80
C THR A 460 6.73 17.32 0.19
N TRP A 461 6.29 17.70 -1.01
CA TRP A 461 6.63 18.98 -1.65
C TRP A 461 6.36 20.16 -0.71
N SER A 462 5.26 20.11 0.04
CA SER A 462 4.86 21.16 1.00
C SER A 462 5.85 21.27 2.17
N SER A 463 6.40 20.14 2.62
CA SER A 463 7.41 20.12 3.68
C SER A 463 8.72 20.76 3.24
N ALA A 464 9.09 20.62 1.96
CA ALA A 464 10.23 21.32 1.39
C ALA A 464 10.02 22.84 1.39
N CYS A 465 8.85 23.29 0.91
CA CYS A 465 8.49 24.71 0.93
C CYS A 465 8.50 25.29 2.36
N ASP A 466 7.94 24.59 3.36
CA ASP A 466 7.93 25.05 4.74
C ASP A 466 9.34 25.21 5.34
N MET A 467 10.28 24.30 5.02
CA MET A 467 11.68 24.45 5.42
C MET A 467 12.35 25.64 4.71
N GLN A 468 12.10 25.81 3.41
CA GLN A 468 12.67 26.90 2.62
C GLN A 468 12.15 28.26 3.08
N PHE A 469 10.84 28.39 3.32
CA PHE A 469 10.22 29.59 3.88
C PHE A 469 10.74 29.88 5.28
N TYR A 470 10.99 28.86 6.10
CA TYR A 470 11.61 29.05 7.41
C TYR A 470 13.01 29.64 7.32
N ILE A 471 13.85 29.10 6.43
CA ILE A 471 15.22 29.60 6.20
C ILE A 471 15.15 31.05 5.73
N PHE A 472 14.34 31.32 4.71
CA PHE A 472 14.15 32.66 4.16
C PHE A 472 13.65 33.66 5.22
N SER A 473 12.60 33.30 5.96
CA SER A 473 12.05 34.11 7.05
C SER A 473 13.08 34.36 8.16
N THR A 474 13.89 33.36 8.53
CA THR A 474 14.96 33.54 9.52
C THR A 474 16.01 34.55 9.05
N ILE A 475 16.39 34.50 7.78
CA ILE A 475 17.35 35.44 7.18
C ILE A 475 16.75 36.86 7.15
N LEU A 476 15.48 37.01 6.76
CA LEU A 476 14.80 38.30 6.76
C LEU A 476 14.72 38.90 8.17
N LEU A 477 14.32 38.12 9.16
CA LEU A 477 14.27 38.55 10.56
C LEU A 477 15.65 38.93 11.09
N PHE A 478 16.69 38.22 10.65
CA PHE A 478 18.07 38.57 10.97
C PHE A 478 18.48 39.92 10.37
N ILE A 479 18.19 40.15 9.08
CA ILE A 479 18.46 41.43 8.40
C ILE A 479 17.69 42.56 9.08
N TYR A 480 16.43 42.34 9.46
CA TYR A 480 15.61 43.35 10.14
C TYR A 480 16.16 43.78 11.50
N VAL A 481 16.75 42.86 12.27
CA VAL A 481 17.29 43.14 13.62
C VAL A 481 18.64 43.87 13.57
N LYS A 482 19.39 43.70 12.49
CA LYS A 482 20.72 44.28 12.32
C LYS A 482 20.62 45.69 11.76
#